data_AF-A0A936VXS4-F1
#
_entry.id   AF-A0A936VXS4-F1
#
_cell.length_a   1.000
_cell.length_b   1.000
_cell.length_c   1.000
_cell.angle_alpha   90.00
_cell.angle_beta   90.00
_cell.angle_gamma   90.00
#
_symmetry.space_group_name_H-M   'P 1'
#
loop_
_entity.id
_entity.type
_entity.pdbx_description
1 polymer ?
#
loop_
_entity_poly.entity_id
_entity_poly.type
_entity_poly.pdbx_seq_one_letter_code
_entity_poly.pdbx_strand_id
1 'polypeptide(L)' 'MENNKADYIKKIAQAKRDKWAIEKDYEKFARERYLMSRPDEDIFVIEKKDKD' A
#
# COMPACT_ATOMS: atom_id res chain seq x y z
N MET A 1 23.10 13.93 6.41
CA MET A 1 22.79 12.88 7.41
C MET A 1 21.42 13.06 8.06
N GLU A 2 20.96 14.29 8.31
CA GLU A 2 19.64 14.52 8.94
C GLU A 2 18.43 14.11 8.08
N ASN A 3 18.47 14.29 6.76
CA ASN A 3 17.39 13.84 5.86
C ASN A 3 17.15 12.32 5.97
N ASN A 4 18.22 11.52 6.08
CA ASN A 4 18.10 10.08 6.25
C ASN A 4 17.34 9.73 7.53
N LYS A 5 17.60 10.46 8.64
CA LYS A 5 16.91 10.23 9.91
C LYS A 5 15.41 10.50 9.78
N ALA A 6 15.03 11.64 9.17
CA ALA A 6 13.62 11.97 8.95
C ALA A 6 12.93 10.93 8.04
N ASP A 7 13.62 10.47 6.99
CA ASP A 7 13.10 9.44 6.09
C ASP A 7 12.93 8.09 6.78
N TYR A 8 13.89 7.68 7.62
CA TYR A 8 13.77 6.45 8.40
C TYR A 8 12.61 6.54 9.41
N ILE A 9 12.40 7.69 10.05
CA ILE A 9 11.23 7.88 10.94
C ILE A 9 9.93 7.70 10.17
N LYS A 10 9.80 8.28 8.97
CA LYS A 10 8.62 8.10 8.11
C LYS A 10 8.43 6.63 7.72
N LYS A 11 9.50 5.93 7.33
CA LYS A 11 9.47 4.51 6.98
C LYS A 11 9.05 3.63 8.16
N ILE A 12 9.56 3.90 9.36
CA ILE A 12 9.17 3.18 10.58
C ILE A 12 7.68 3.41 10.88
N ALA A 13 7.20 4.65 10.78
CA ALA A 13 5.80 4.96 10.99
C ALA A 13 4.90 4.24 9.97
N GLN A 14 5.32 4.18 8.70
CA GLN A 14 4.61 3.44 7.67
C GLN A 14 4.60 1.94 7.96
N ALA A 15 5.75 1.35 8.29
CA ALA A 15 5.86 -0.07 8.60
C ALA A 15 4.98 -0.49 9.79
N LYS A 16 4.83 0.37 10.80
CA LYS A 16 3.91 0.12 11.92
C LYS A 16 2.45 0.11 11.49
N ARG A 17 2.04 1.04 10.61
CA ARG A 17 0.68 1.07 10.05
C ARG A 17 0.41 -0.15 9.18
N ASP A 18 1.37 -0.51 8.33
CA ASP A 18 1.26 -1.66 7.43
C ASP A 18 1.15 -2.95 8.25
N LYS A 19 1.98 -3.13 9.30
CA LYS A 19 1.89 -4.26 10.21
C LYS A 19 0.49 -4.40 10.82
N TRP A 20 -0.05 -3.31 11.37
CA TRP A 20 -1.39 -3.33 11.95
C TRP A 20 -2.48 -3.65 10.92
N ALA A 21 -2.37 -3.12 9.70
CA ALA A 21 -3.32 -3.40 8.63
C ALA A 21 -3.28 -4.87 8.20
N ILE A 22 -2.08 -5.45 8.07
CA ILE A 22 -1.87 -6.88 7.78
C ILE A 22 -2.49 -7.75 8.89
N GLU A 23 -2.21 -7.44 10.16
CA GLU A 23 -2.72 -8.23 11.29
C GLU A 23 -4.26 -8.15 11.40
N LYS A 24 -4.85 -7.01 11.03
CA LYS A 24 -6.30 -6.82 11.07
C LYS A 24 -7.02 -7.48 9.88
N ASP A 25 -6.49 -7.30 8.67
CA ASP A 25 -7.10 -7.80 7.43
C ASP A 25 -6.04 -7.89 6.32
N TYR A 26 -5.34 -9.02 6.28
CA TYR A 26 -4.24 -9.25 5.34
C TYR A 26 -4.70 -9.30 3.89
N GLU A 27 -5.90 -9.83 3.61
CA GLU A 27 -6.42 -9.94 2.24
C GLU A 27 -6.74 -8.55 1.68
N LYS A 28 -7.40 -7.71 2.47
CA LYS A 28 -7.64 -6.31 2.09
C LYS A 28 -6.34 -5.56 1.84
N PHE A 29 -5.36 -5.71 2.73
CA PHE A 29 -4.05 -5.06 2.55
C PHE A 29 -3.36 -5.51 1.25
N ALA A 30 -3.36 -6.82 0.96
CA ALA A 30 -2.77 -7.37 -0.27
C ALA A 30 -3.47 -6.84 -1.54
N ARG A 31 -4.81 -6.84 -1.53
CA ARG A 31 -5.64 -6.38 -2.66
C ARG A 31 -5.45 -4.89 -2.92
N GLU A 32 -5.52 -4.04 -1.89
CA GLU A 32 -5.46 -2.59 -2.07
C GLU A 32 -4.03 -2.08 -2.30
N ARG A 33 -3.03 -2.62 -1.59
CA ARG A 33 -1.66 -2.11 -1.63
C ARG A 33 -0.86 -2.64 -2.81
N TYR A 34 -1.08 -3.89 -3.18
CA TYR A 34 -0.30 -4.60 -4.18
C TYR A 34 -1.10 -5.04 -5.40
N LEU A 35 -2.41 -4.70 -5.46
CA LEU A 35 -3.31 -5.15 -6.52
C LEU A 35 -3.26 -6.67 -6.68
N MET A 36 -3.13 -7.41 -5.57
CA MET A 36 -3.18 -8.86 -5.62
C MET A 36 -4.61 -9.32 -5.88
N SER A 37 -4.76 -10.30 -6.76
CA SER A 37 -6.02 -11.01 -7.01
C SER A 37 -5.79 -12.51 -7.00
N ARG A 38 -6.89 -13.27 -6.95
CA ARG A 38 -6.84 -14.72 -7.17
C ARG A 38 -6.62 -15.02 -8.66
N PRO A 39 -6.13 -16.22 -9.02
CA PRO A 39 -5.86 -16.58 -10.42
C PRO A 39 -7.10 -16.56 -11.34
N ASP A 40 -8.30 -16.64 -10.76
CA ASP A 40 -9.59 -16.64 -11.44
C ASP A 40 -10.28 -15.26 -11.43
N GLU A 41 -9.61 -14.22 -10.94
CA GLU A 41 -10.13 -12.86 -10.84
C GLU A 41 -9.42 -11.90 -11.81
N ASP A 42 -10.22 -11.15 -12.57
CA ASP A 42 -9.72 -10.04 -13.40
C ASP A 42 -9.60 -8.75 -12.57
N ILE A 43 -8.50 -8.01 -12.74
CA ILE A 43 -8.28 -6.69 -12.12
C ILE A 43 -8.50 -5.59 -13.17
N PHE A 44 -9.40 -4.66 -12.87
CA PHE A 44 -9.64 -3.47 -13.70
C PHE A 44 -9.13 -2.22 -12.98
N VAL A 45 -8.09 -1.58 -13.52
CA VAL A 45 -7.60 -0.28 -13.04
C VAL A 45 -8.22 0.83 -13.89
N ILE A 46 -9.04 1.67 -13.26
CA ILE A 46 -9.70 2.79 -13.95
C ILE A 46 -8.92 4.07 -13.62
N GLU A 47 -8.10 4.51 -14.58
CA GLU A 47 -7.43 5.79 -14.48
C GLU A 47 -8.42 6.91 -14.81
N LYS A 48 -8.50 7.93 -13.93
CA LYS A 48 -9.18 9.17 -14.29
C LYS A 48 -8.28 9.90 -15.27
N LYS A 49 -8.75 10.16 -16.48
CA LYS A 49 -8.10 11.12 -17.36
C LYS A 49 -8.17 12.49 -16.68
N ASP A 50 -7.02 13.06 -16.38
CA ASP A 50 -6.94 14.47 -16.02
C ASP A 50 -7.55 15.26 -17.18
N LYS A 51 -8.49 16.16 -16.86
CA LYS A 51 -9.00 17.11 -17.84
C LYS A 51 -7.92 18.16 -18.01
N ASP A 52 -7.27 18.14 -19.18
CA ASP A 52 -6.42 19.24 -19.66
C ASP A 52 -7.14 20.60 -19.59
#